data_AF-A0A7R9Z5B0-F1
#
_entry.id   AF-A0A7R9Z5B0-F1
#
_cell.length_a   1.000
_cell.length_b   1.000
_cell.length_c   1.000
_cell.angle_alpha   90.00
_cell.angle_beta   90.00
_cell.angle_gamma   90.00
#
_symmetry.space_group_name_H-M   'P 1'
#
loop_
_entity.id
_entity.type
_entity.pdbx_description
1 polymer ?
#
loop_
_entity_poly.entity_id
_entity_poly.type
_entity_poly.pdbx_seq_one_letter_code
_entity_poly.pdbx_strand_id
1 'polypeptide(L)'
;GAPETSDAANSDTDLTDEDWSIVDQVLTGFPDAVPLEDRVAAAMGGMHPRLVMALRSAADSSGDDVEDSSSAQKLREVGKAMSSLLDGRLKDGRDLLASLLTSGEIRKLDGLIGRAAKDGKLDMAFFSVLNMNIRDAAYEASRMSPEEQAKLEETRVSVPTNDESGTAGRLQILQHIYTRCQEEVEKTVAPGA
;
A
#
# COMPACT_ATOMS: atom_id res chain seq x y z
N GLY A 1 -13.07 -25.99 -50.95
CA GLY A 1 -12.07 -25.13 -50.29
C GLY A 1 -12.66 -24.67 -48.97
N ALA A 2 -12.06 -25.07 -47.85
CA ALA A 2 -11.85 -24.16 -46.73
C ALA A 2 -10.60 -23.32 -47.09
N PRO A 3 -10.38 -22.10 -46.55
CA PRO A 3 -10.57 -21.64 -45.18
C PRO A 3 -11.49 -20.39 -45.13
N GLU A 4 -11.98 -19.89 -44.00
CA GLU A 4 -11.25 -18.99 -43.09
C GLU A 4 -11.73 -19.19 -41.65
N THR A 5 -10.79 -19.59 -40.81
CA THR A 5 -10.81 -19.42 -39.37
C THR A 5 -10.62 -17.95 -39.06
N SER A 6 -11.68 -17.22 -38.74
CA SER A 6 -11.54 -15.95 -38.02
C SER A 6 -11.34 -16.27 -36.54
N ASP A 7 -10.07 -16.28 -36.18
CA ASP A 7 -9.53 -16.01 -34.85
C ASP A 7 -10.40 -15.00 -34.10
N ALA A 8 -11.02 -15.44 -33.00
CA ALA A 8 -11.65 -14.57 -32.01
C ALA A 8 -11.08 -14.91 -30.64
N ALA A 9 -9.77 -14.73 -30.51
CA ALA A 9 -9.07 -14.67 -29.24
C ALA A 9 -8.78 -13.19 -28.93
N ASN A 10 -9.64 -12.57 -28.10
CA ASN A 10 -9.53 -11.29 -27.36
C ASN A 10 -10.96 -10.74 -27.19
N SER A 11 -11.53 -10.42 -26.03
CA SER A 11 -11.00 -9.81 -24.81
C SER A 11 -11.87 -10.16 -23.58
N ASP A 12 -11.27 -10.72 -22.54
CA ASP A 12 -11.94 -11.16 -21.30
C ASP A 12 -12.18 -10.00 -20.30
N THR A 13 -12.59 -8.81 -20.81
CA THR A 13 -12.73 -7.58 -20.00
C THR A 13 -13.91 -6.70 -20.47
N ASP A 14 -15.09 -7.29 -20.63
CA ASP A 14 -16.31 -6.49 -20.80
C ASP A 14 -16.69 -5.84 -19.46
N LEU A 15 -16.36 -4.55 -19.33
CA LEU A 15 -16.83 -3.70 -18.25
C LEU A 15 -18.35 -3.53 -18.36
N THR A 16 -19.06 -3.56 -17.23
CA THR A 16 -20.53 -3.34 -17.24
C THR A 16 -20.86 -1.86 -17.14
N ASP A 17 -22.12 -1.51 -17.38
CA ASP A 17 -22.66 -0.17 -17.15
C ASP A 17 -22.40 0.34 -15.72
N GLU A 18 -22.40 -0.56 -14.74
CA GLU A 18 -22.06 -0.22 -13.34
C GLU A 18 -20.60 0.21 -13.20
N ASP A 19 -19.66 -0.46 -13.87
CA ASP A 19 -18.25 -0.07 -13.86
C ASP A 19 -18.06 1.30 -14.51
N TRP A 20 -18.75 1.55 -15.64
CA TRP A 20 -18.72 2.83 -16.33
C TRP A 20 -19.37 3.95 -15.51
N SER A 21 -20.44 3.64 -14.79
CA SER A 21 -21.07 4.57 -13.84
C SER A 21 -20.08 5.01 -12.75
N ILE A 22 -19.27 4.08 -12.21
CA ILE A 22 -18.23 4.40 -11.24
C ILE A 22 -17.16 5.30 -11.87
N VAL A 23 -16.68 4.98 -13.07
CA VAL A 23 -15.69 5.79 -13.80
C VAL A 23 -16.20 7.22 -14.06
N ASP A 24 -17.44 7.34 -14.54
CA ASP A 24 -18.06 8.64 -14.79
C ASP A 24 -18.32 9.42 -13.50
N GLN A 25 -18.70 8.75 -12.41
CA GLN A 25 -18.84 9.37 -11.10
C GLN A 25 -17.49 9.91 -10.58
N VAL A 26 -16.39 9.18 -10.77
CA VAL A 26 -15.05 9.65 -10.39
C VAL A 26 -14.66 10.89 -11.19
N LEU A 27 -14.91 10.91 -12.50
CA LEU A 27 -14.51 12.02 -13.37
C LEU A 27 -15.40 13.25 -13.22
N THR A 28 -16.71 13.07 -13.06
CA THR A 28 -17.71 14.16 -13.17
C THR A 28 -18.59 14.35 -11.95
N GLY A 29 -18.62 13.38 -11.03
CA GLY A 29 -19.50 13.37 -9.85
C GLY A 29 -19.03 14.22 -8.67
N PHE A 30 -17.88 14.89 -8.79
CA PHE A 30 -17.29 15.71 -7.73
C PHE A 30 -16.97 17.12 -8.23
N PRO A 31 -16.99 18.14 -7.35
CA PRO A 31 -16.55 19.49 -7.71
C PRO A 31 -15.11 19.48 -8.23
N ASP A 32 -14.82 20.30 -9.25
CA ASP A 32 -13.49 20.40 -9.87
C ASP A 32 -12.35 20.70 -8.89
N ALA A 33 -12.66 21.28 -7.73
CA ALA A 33 -11.69 21.56 -6.67
C ALA A 33 -11.17 20.32 -5.93
N VAL A 34 -11.84 19.16 -6.04
CA VAL A 34 -11.40 17.91 -5.39
C VAL A 34 -10.39 17.21 -6.31
N PRO A 35 -9.16 16.89 -5.84
CA PRO A 35 -8.17 16.12 -6.59
C PRO A 35 -8.74 14.78 -7.09
N LEU A 36 -8.33 14.34 -8.27
CA LEU A 36 -8.83 13.10 -8.86
C LEU A 36 -8.49 11.88 -8.00
N GLU A 37 -7.33 11.89 -7.36
CA GLU A 37 -6.87 10.85 -6.43
C GLU A 37 -7.82 10.67 -5.24
N ASP A 38 -8.35 11.77 -4.69
CA ASP A 38 -9.29 11.73 -3.57
C ASP A 38 -10.65 11.16 -4.00
N ARG A 39 -11.07 11.46 -5.24
CA ARG A 39 -12.30 10.91 -5.83
C ARG A 39 -12.16 9.40 -6.07
N VAL A 40 -11.01 8.98 -6.60
CA VAL A 40 -10.67 7.56 -6.76
C VAL A 40 -10.65 6.85 -5.41
N ALA A 41 -10.01 7.44 -4.39
CA ALA A 41 -9.97 6.88 -3.04
C ALA A 41 -11.37 6.65 -2.46
N ALA A 42 -12.31 7.57 -2.71
CA ALA A 42 -13.70 7.44 -2.27
C ALA A 42 -14.45 6.32 -3.02
N ALA A 43 -14.17 6.13 -4.31
CA ALA A 43 -14.82 5.13 -5.15
C ALA A 43 -14.22 3.72 -5.02
N MET A 44 -12.97 3.59 -4.56
CA MET A 44 -12.22 2.33 -4.49
C MET A 44 -12.96 1.19 -3.77
N GLY A 45 -13.71 1.49 -2.71
CA GLY A 45 -14.46 0.48 -1.95
C GLY A 45 -15.61 -0.18 -2.74
N GLY A 46 -16.09 0.47 -3.80
CA GLY A 46 -17.14 -0.03 -4.68
C GLY A 46 -16.63 -0.61 -6.01
N MET A 47 -15.32 -0.55 -6.29
CA MET A 47 -14.78 -1.03 -7.57
C MET A 47 -14.71 -2.57 -7.59
N HIS A 48 -15.32 -3.18 -8.60
CA HIS A 48 -15.17 -4.61 -8.84
C HIS A 48 -13.72 -4.94 -9.26
N PRO A 49 -13.13 -6.09 -8.87
CA PRO A 49 -11.76 -6.46 -9.26
C PRO A 49 -11.46 -6.36 -10.76
N ARG A 50 -12.45 -6.65 -11.61
CA ARG A 50 -12.33 -6.50 -13.08
C ARG A 50 -12.09 -5.06 -13.52
N LEU A 51 -12.77 -4.08 -12.90
CA LEU A 51 -12.56 -2.66 -13.16
C LEU A 51 -11.17 -2.24 -12.69
N VAL A 52 -10.74 -2.69 -11.51
CA VAL A 52 -9.39 -2.42 -11.00
C VAL A 52 -8.32 -2.95 -11.96
N MET A 53 -8.49 -4.17 -12.49
CA MET A 53 -7.57 -4.74 -13.49
C MET A 53 -7.59 -3.96 -14.81
N ALA A 54 -8.76 -3.54 -15.29
CA ALA A 54 -8.88 -2.74 -16.50
C ALA A 54 -8.23 -1.35 -16.36
N LEU A 55 -8.44 -0.68 -15.23
CA LEU A 55 -7.81 0.61 -14.90
C LEU A 55 -6.29 0.49 -14.82
N ARG A 56 -5.79 -0.57 -14.19
CA ARG A 56 -4.35 -0.85 -14.13
C ARG A 56 -3.76 -1.10 -15.51
N SER A 57 -4.39 -1.96 -16.31
CA SER A 57 -3.96 -2.23 -17.67
C SER A 57 -3.95 -0.95 -18.51
N ALA A 58 -4.98 -0.12 -18.41
CA ALA A 58 -5.08 1.14 -19.15
C ALA A 58 -4.03 2.18 -18.72
N ALA A 59 -3.62 2.17 -17.46
CA ALA A 59 -2.55 3.01 -16.94
C ALA A 59 -1.16 2.58 -17.45
N ASP A 60 -0.94 1.27 -17.56
CA ASP A 60 0.32 0.66 -18.01
C ASP A 60 0.48 0.70 -19.54
N SER A 61 -0.61 0.81 -20.30
CA SER A 61 -0.58 1.00 -21.75
C SER A 61 0.04 2.35 -22.12
N SER A 62 1.36 2.37 -22.33
CA SER A 62 2.09 3.43 -23.03
C SER A 62 1.41 3.70 -24.36
N GLY A 63 1.03 4.96 -24.61
CA GLY A 63 0.07 5.38 -25.64
C GLY A 63 0.46 5.20 -27.11
N ASP A 64 1.23 4.16 -27.45
CA ASP A 64 1.62 3.80 -28.81
C ASP A 64 0.69 2.77 -29.47
N ASP A 65 -0.13 2.06 -28.69
CA ASP A 65 -1.18 1.18 -29.20
C ASP A 65 -2.54 1.61 -28.63
N VAL A 66 -3.57 1.58 -29.48
CA VAL A 66 -5.02 1.74 -29.22
C VAL A 66 -5.62 3.06 -29.69
N GLU A 67 -6.59 2.90 -30.59
CA GLU A 67 -7.58 3.85 -31.08
C GLU A 67 -8.06 4.84 -30.00
N ASP A 68 -8.16 6.13 -30.37
CA ASP A 68 -8.73 7.24 -29.60
C ASP A 68 -10.24 7.05 -29.30
N SER A 69 -10.59 5.95 -28.63
CA SER A 69 -11.92 5.81 -28.05
C SER A 69 -11.98 6.61 -26.75
N SER A 70 -12.99 7.47 -26.64
CA SER A 70 -13.27 8.26 -25.44
C SER A 70 -13.25 7.41 -24.15
N SER A 71 -13.71 6.16 -24.25
CA SER A 71 -13.72 5.17 -23.18
C SER A 71 -12.31 4.76 -22.71
N ALA A 72 -11.38 4.49 -23.63
CA ALA A 72 -10.00 4.14 -23.27
C ALA A 72 -9.28 5.31 -22.58
N GLN A 73 -9.57 6.55 -23.01
CA GLN A 73 -9.01 7.74 -22.38
C GLN A 73 -9.50 7.92 -20.94
N LYS A 74 -10.81 7.75 -20.68
CA LYS A 74 -11.38 7.80 -19.33
C LYS A 74 -10.74 6.77 -18.39
N LEU A 75 -10.60 5.52 -18.85
CA LEU A 75 -9.96 4.45 -18.07
C LEU A 75 -8.49 4.75 -17.77
N ARG A 76 -7.75 5.30 -18.75
CA ARG A 76 -6.35 5.69 -18.57
C ARG A 76 -6.20 6.83 -17.57
N GLU A 77 -7.10 7.82 -17.60
CA GLU A 77 -7.09 8.95 -16.67
C GLU A 77 -7.34 8.49 -15.23
N VAL A 78 -8.43 7.75 -15.00
CA VAL A 78 -8.76 7.18 -13.68
C VAL A 78 -7.68 6.19 -13.23
N GLY A 79 -7.17 5.36 -14.14
CA GLY A 79 -6.11 4.40 -13.86
C GLY A 79 -4.81 5.05 -13.41
N LYS A 80 -4.38 6.13 -14.07
CA LYS A 80 -3.19 6.89 -13.67
C LYS A 80 -3.36 7.53 -12.29
N ALA A 81 -4.52 8.10 -12.00
CA ALA A 81 -4.81 8.67 -10.68
C ALA A 81 -4.83 7.58 -9.60
N MET A 82 -5.40 6.40 -9.89
CA MET A 82 -5.36 5.25 -8.99
C MET A 82 -3.93 4.79 -8.70
N SER A 83 -3.09 4.63 -9.73
CA SER A 83 -1.68 4.26 -9.55
C SER A 83 -0.91 5.31 -8.73
N SER A 84 -1.11 6.60 -9.04
CA SER A 84 -0.53 7.73 -8.28
C SER A 84 -0.91 7.69 -6.79
N LEU A 85 -2.19 7.46 -6.50
CA LEU A 85 -2.70 7.32 -5.13
C LEU A 85 -2.04 6.14 -4.39
N LEU A 86 -1.94 4.97 -5.03
CA LEU A 86 -1.35 3.77 -4.42
C LEU A 86 0.15 3.95 -4.18
N ASP A 87 0.87 4.54 -5.13
CA ASP A 87 2.30 4.85 -5.00
C ASP A 87 2.54 5.88 -3.88
N GLY A 88 1.67 6.88 -3.78
CA GLY A 88 1.65 7.85 -2.68
C GLY A 88 1.49 7.17 -1.33
N ARG A 89 0.48 6.29 -1.17
CA ARG A 89 0.27 5.55 0.08
C ARG A 89 1.44 4.64 0.45
N LEU A 90 2.03 3.96 -0.53
CA LEU A 90 3.24 3.15 -0.30
C LEU A 90 4.45 3.99 0.08
N LYS A 91 4.57 5.22 -0.45
CA LYS A 91 5.60 6.18 -0.04
C LYS A 91 5.38 6.65 1.39
N ASP A 92 4.17 7.10 1.72
CA ASP A 92 3.83 7.56 3.07
C ASP A 92 4.02 6.46 4.11
N GLY A 93 3.67 5.22 3.78
CA GLY A 93 3.93 4.05 4.62
C GLY A 93 5.42 3.80 4.86
N ARG A 94 6.28 3.97 3.83
CA ARG A 94 7.74 3.89 3.97
C ARG A 94 8.30 5.02 4.83
N ASP A 95 7.85 6.25 4.63
CA ASP A 95 8.29 7.42 5.37
C ASP A 95 7.88 7.30 6.86
N LEU A 96 6.66 6.83 7.13
CA LEU A 96 6.20 6.53 8.49
C LEU A 96 7.06 5.45 9.15
N LEU A 97 7.30 4.32 8.46
CA LEU A 97 8.15 3.26 9.01
C LEU A 97 9.58 3.75 9.30
N ALA A 98 10.15 4.55 8.40
CA ALA A 98 11.46 5.17 8.62
C ALA A 98 11.46 6.09 9.86
N SER A 99 10.41 6.88 10.05
CA SER A 99 10.24 7.71 11.26
C SER A 99 10.12 6.87 12.53
N LEU A 100 9.45 5.72 12.48
CA LEU A 100 9.32 4.83 13.65
C LEU A 100 10.66 4.17 14.00
N LEU A 101 11.41 3.73 13.00
CA LEU A 101 12.72 3.10 13.19
C LEU A 101 13.79 4.10 13.67
N THR A 102 13.68 5.38 13.29
CA THR A 102 14.62 6.44 13.71
C THR A 102 14.28 7.08 15.06
N SER A 103 13.12 6.73 15.65
CA SER A 103 12.67 7.26 16.95
C SER A 103 13.67 7.02 18.10
N GLY A 104 14.46 5.94 18.03
CA GLY A 104 15.53 5.63 18.99
C GLY A 104 15.07 5.30 20.42
N GLU A 105 13.81 5.53 20.77
CA GLU A 105 13.21 5.26 22.08
C GLU A 105 11.84 4.60 21.92
N ILE A 106 11.60 3.50 22.65
CA ILE A 106 10.32 2.74 22.60
C ILE A 106 9.13 3.63 23.00
N ARG A 107 9.28 4.47 24.02
CA ARG A 107 8.19 5.38 24.45
C ARG A 107 7.79 6.38 23.37
N LYS A 108 8.76 6.93 22.65
CA LYS A 108 8.50 7.85 21.52
C LYS A 108 7.88 7.09 20.35
N LEU A 109 8.34 5.87 20.09
CA LEU A 109 7.80 4.99 19.07
C LEU A 109 6.32 4.69 19.34
N ASP A 110 5.95 4.28 20.56
CA ASP A 110 4.55 4.01 20.92
C ASP A 110 3.66 5.27 20.77
N GLY A 111 4.20 6.44 21.15
CA GLY A 111 3.51 7.72 20.96
C GLY A 111 3.29 8.09 19.49
N LEU A 112 4.26 7.80 18.62
CA LEU A 112 4.14 7.98 17.16
C LEU A 112 3.13 7.01 16.56
N ILE A 113 3.13 5.74 16.99
CA ILE A 113 2.14 4.74 16.57
C ILE A 113 0.72 5.18 16.95
N GLY A 114 0.50 5.60 18.20
CA GLY A 114 -0.81 6.07 18.65
C GLY A 114 -1.28 7.33 17.89
N ARG A 115 -0.36 8.21 17.47
CA ARG A 115 -0.70 9.35 16.60
C ARG A 115 -1.04 8.89 15.18
N ALA A 116 -0.23 8.02 14.59
CA ALA A 116 -0.47 7.49 13.26
C ALA A 116 -1.82 6.74 13.17
N ALA A 117 -2.21 6.04 14.24
CA ALA A 117 -3.51 5.39 14.34
C ALA A 117 -4.67 6.42 14.29
N LYS A 118 -4.58 7.48 15.10
CA LYS A 118 -5.56 8.57 15.13
C LYS A 118 -5.67 9.30 13.80
N ASP A 119 -4.53 9.46 13.11
CA ASP A 119 -4.46 10.12 11.80
C ASP A 119 -4.90 9.19 10.65
N GLY A 120 -5.28 7.93 10.92
CA GLY A 120 -5.67 6.96 9.88
C GLY A 120 -4.52 6.48 8.99
N LYS A 121 -3.27 6.67 9.41
CA LYS A 121 -2.06 6.33 8.63
C LYS A 121 -1.63 4.87 8.79
N LEU A 122 -2.25 4.13 9.71
CA LEU A 122 -2.05 2.68 9.87
C LEU A 122 -2.95 1.91 8.89
N ASP A 123 -2.76 2.15 7.59
CA ASP A 123 -3.55 1.55 6.53
C ASP A 123 -2.89 0.28 5.96
N MET A 124 -3.56 -0.36 5.01
CA MET A 124 -3.06 -1.59 4.37
C MET A 124 -1.73 -1.38 3.64
N ALA A 125 -1.46 -0.17 3.12
CA ALA A 125 -0.20 0.15 2.46
C ALA A 125 0.95 0.17 3.48
N PHE A 126 0.75 0.81 4.63
CA PHE A 126 1.71 0.77 5.74
C PHE A 126 1.99 -0.67 6.20
N PHE A 127 0.95 -1.48 6.46
CA PHE A 127 1.14 -2.86 6.90
C PHE A 127 1.81 -3.75 5.84
N SER A 128 1.60 -3.49 4.54
CA SER A 128 2.33 -4.17 3.46
C SER A 128 3.83 -3.88 3.54
N VAL A 129 4.21 -2.60 3.65
CA VAL A 129 5.60 -2.16 3.79
C VAL A 129 6.25 -2.74 5.04
N LEU A 130 5.55 -2.70 6.18
CA LEU A 130 6.03 -3.24 7.44
C LEU A 130 6.29 -4.76 7.35
N ASN A 131 5.34 -5.53 6.81
CA ASN A 131 5.49 -6.97 6.65
C ASN A 131 6.64 -7.35 5.71
N MET A 132 6.85 -6.60 4.63
CA MET A 132 8.01 -6.79 3.75
C MET A 132 9.32 -6.61 4.53
N ASN A 133 9.41 -5.54 5.32
CA ASN A 133 10.59 -5.27 6.14
C ASN A 133 10.83 -6.34 7.23
N ILE A 134 9.76 -6.89 7.83
CA ILE A 134 9.86 -8.01 8.78
C ILE A 134 10.44 -9.25 8.10
N ARG A 135 9.94 -9.59 6.90
CA ARG A 135 10.42 -10.73 6.13
C ARG A 135 11.89 -10.55 5.75
N ASP A 136 12.28 -9.37 5.30
CA ASP A 136 13.66 -9.04 4.97
C ASP A 136 14.57 -9.16 6.21
N ALA A 137 14.14 -8.59 7.34
CA ALA A 137 14.90 -8.69 8.60
C ALA A 137 15.02 -10.13 9.11
N ALA A 138 13.97 -10.95 8.96
CA ALA A 138 14.00 -12.36 9.33
C ALA A 138 14.93 -13.16 8.42
N TYR A 139 14.91 -12.87 7.11
CA TYR A 139 15.82 -13.47 6.15
C TYR A 139 17.28 -13.12 6.45
N GLU A 140 17.59 -11.85 6.70
CA GLU A 140 18.91 -11.39 7.13
C GLU A 140 19.37 -12.09 8.41
N ALA A 141 18.51 -12.14 9.44
CA ALA A 141 18.81 -12.80 10.70
C ALA A 141 19.10 -14.31 10.53
N SER A 142 18.40 -14.98 9.60
CA SER A 142 18.60 -16.41 9.30
C SER A 142 19.88 -16.72 8.53
N ARG A 143 20.48 -15.72 7.87
CA ARG A 143 21.70 -15.87 7.07
C ARG A 143 22.96 -15.40 7.77
N MET A 144 22.82 -14.65 8.87
CA MET A 144 23.97 -14.18 9.64
C MET A 144 24.64 -15.34 10.37
N SER A 145 25.96 -15.41 10.23
CA SER A 145 26.80 -16.23 11.10
C SER A 145 26.82 -15.68 12.52
N PRO A 146 27.14 -16.50 13.54
CA PRO A 146 27.27 -16.04 14.93
C PRO A 146 28.26 -14.86 15.10
N GLU A 147 29.31 -14.82 14.27
CA GLU A 147 30.31 -13.74 14.28
C GLU A 147 29.77 -12.41 13.72
N GLU A 148 28.92 -12.46 12.70
CA GLU A 148 28.26 -11.27 12.14
C GLU A 148 27.16 -10.74 13.04
N GLN A 149 26.44 -11.61 13.75
CA GLN A 149 25.48 -11.21 14.79
C GLN A 149 26.18 -10.42 15.91
N ALA A 150 27.32 -10.91 16.42
CA ALA A 150 28.10 -10.24 17.45
C ALA A 150 28.59 -8.85 16.98
N LYS A 151 29.04 -8.74 15.72
CA LYS A 151 29.54 -7.48 15.15
C LYS A 151 28.43 -6.43 14.96
N LEU A 152 27.21 -6.89 14.63
CA LEU A 152 26.03 -6.02 14.52
C LEU A 152 25.50 -5.58 15.88
N GLU A 153 25.56 -6.42 16.92
CA GLU A 153 25.29 -5.98 18.28
C GLU A 153 26.27 -4.88 18.72
N GLU A 154 27.53 -4.98 18.31
CA GLU A 154 28.58 -3.99 18.61
C GLU A 154 28.37 -2.63 17.92
N THR A 155 27.68 -2.60 16.76
CA THR A 155 27.43 -1.38 15.97
C THR A 155 26.00 -0.83 16.07
N ARG A 156 25.09 -1.48 16.81
CA ARG A 156 23.70 -1.04 16.91
C ARG A 156 23.54 0.18 17.82
N VAL A 157 22.73 1.13 17.35
CA VAL A 157 22.27 2.28 18.12
C VAL A 157 21.47 1.75 19.32
N SER A 158 21.93 2.09 20.52
CA SER A 158 21.27 1.77 21.77
C SER A 158 19.88 2.40 21.79
N VAL A 159 18.84 1.55 21.74
CA VAL A 159 17.48 1.94 22.12
C VAL A 159 17.37 1.60 23.61
N PRO A 160 17.21 2.60 24.51
CA PRO A 160 17.02 2.31 25.92
C PRO A 160 15.67 1.62 26.09
N THR A 161 15.69 0.33 26.33
CA THR A 161 14.56 -0.46 26.81
C THR A 161 14.47 -0.29 28.32
N ASN A 162 13.25 -0.23 28.85
CA ASN A 162 12.99 -0.11 30.29
C ASN A 162 13.17 -1.45 31.02
N ASP A 163 13.45 -2.51 30.27
CA ASP A 163 13.74 -3.86 30.74
C ASP A 163 15.22 -4.14 30.49
N GLU A 164 15.88 -4.84 31.41
CA GLU A 164 17.31 -5.22 31.38
C GLU A 164 17.69 -6.17 30.21
N SER A 165 16.92 -6.19 29.12
CA SER A 165 17.26 -6.88 27.88
C SER A 165 18.03 -5.93 26.96
N GLY A 166 19.17 -6.41 26.48
CA GLY A 166 20.10 -5.65 25.65
C GLY A 166 19.51 -5.12 24.34
N THR A 167 20.38 -4.50 23.57
CA THR A 167 20.12 -3.90 22.25
C THR A 167 19.13 -4.73 21.41
N ALA A 168 17.90 -4.22 21.25
CA ALA A 168 16.90 -4.90 20.43
C ALA A 168 17.32 -4.91 18.96
N GLY A 169 17.31 -6.09 18.33
CA GLY A 169 17.63 -6.22 16.92
C GLY A 169 16.56 -5.62 16.02
N ARG A 170 16.91 -5.26 14.78
CA ARG A 170 15.98 -4.70 13.78
C ARG A 170 14.69 -5.52 13.65
N LEU A 171 14.79 -6.85 13.65
CA LEU A 171 13.63 -7.74 13.60
C LEU A 171 12.72 -7.57 14.84
N GLN A 172 13.29 -7.49 16.04
CA GLN A 172 12.53 -7.31 17.28
C GLN A 172 11.82 -5.95 17.29
N ILE A 173 12.48 -4.89 16.84
CA ILE A 173 11.88 -3.55 16.73
C ILE A 173 10.71 -3.57 15.73
N LEU A 174 10.87 -4.20 14.57
CA LEU A 174 9.81 -4.32 13.57
C LEU A 174 8.62 -5.15 14.07
N GLN A 175 8.88 -6.25 14.80
CA GLN A 175 7.84 -7.05 15.44
C GLN A 175 7.09 -6.25 16.51
N HIS A 176 7.81 -5.47 17.33
CA HIS A 176 7.20 -4.57 18.31
C HIS A 176 6.30 -3.53 17.64
N ILE A 177 6.79 -2.86 16.58
CA ILE A 177 5.99 -1.92 15.79
C ILE A 177 4.71 -2.60 15.27
N TYR A 178 4.83 -3.79 14.69
CA TYR A 178 3.69 -4.53 14.17
C TYR A 178 2.63 -4.79 15.24
N THR A 179 3.02 -5.37 16.38
CA THR A 179 2.10 -5.68 17.48
C THR A 179 1.43 -4.41 18.00
N ARG A 180 2.20 -3.34 18.23
CA ARG A 180 1.65 -2.07 18.73
C ARG A 180 0.70 -1.41 17.73
N CYS A 181 1.02 -1.42 16.44
CA CYS A 181 0.13 -0.92 15.39
C CYS A 181 -1.17 -1.73 15.34
N GLN A 182 -1.09 -3.06 15.44
CA GLN A 182 -2.27 -3.92 15.46
C GLN A 182 -3.18 -3.60 16.66
N GLU A 183 -2.62 -3.48 17.86
CA GLU A 183 -3.38 -3.11 19.05
C GLU A 183 -4.07 -1.75 18.91
N GLU A 184 -3.40 -0.74 18.33
CA GLU A 184 -4.01 0.57 18.12
C GLU A 184 -5.13 0.53 17.08
N VAL A 185 -4.99 -0.24 16.00
CA VAL A 185 -6.06 -0.43 15.01
C VAL A 185 -7.25 -1.15 15.64
N GLU A 186 -7.04 -2.21 16.42
CA GLU A 186 -8.12 -2.95 17.11
C GLU A 186 -8.90 -2.05 18.08
N LYS A 187 -8.26 -1.09 18.74
CA LYS A 187 -8.95 -0.10 19.60
C LYS A 187 -9.88 0.84 18.83
N THR A 188 -9.62 1.06 17.55
CA THR A 188 -10.45 1.93 16.69
C THR A 188 -11.67 1.22 16.14
N VAL A 189 -11.72 -0.11 16.19
CA VAL A 189 -12.89 -0.91 15.80
C VAL A 189 -13.87 -0.94 16.98
N ALA A 190 -15.08 -0.46 16.78
CA ALA A 190 -16.12 -0.51 17.82
C ALA A 190 -16.44 -1.97 18.18
N PRO A 191 -16.53 -2.33 19.48
CA PRO A 191 -16.90 -3.68 19.86
C PRO A 191 -18.35 -3.98 19.42
N GLY A 192 -18.51 -4.92 18.48
CA GLY A 192 -19.81 -5.42 18.02
C GLY A 192 -20.28 -4.96 16.64
N ALA A 193 -19.38 -4.51 15.75
CA ALA A 193 -19.67 -4.38 14.32
C ALA A 193 -19.82 -5.74 13.63
#